data_AF-T2I787-F1
#
_entry.id   AF-T2I787-F1
#
_cell.length_a   1.000
_cell.length_b   1.000
_cell.length_c   1.000
_cell.angle_alpha   90.00
_cell.angle_beta   90.00
_cell.angle_gamma   90.00
#
_symmetry.space_group_name_H-M   'P 1'
#
loop_
_entity.id
_entity.type
_entity.pdbx_description
1 polymer ?
#
loop_
_entity_poly.entity_id
_entity_poly.type
_entity_poly.pdbx_seq_one_letter_code
_entity_poly.pdbx_strand_id
1 'polypeptide(L)'
;MPNYSPNTQGLKENRGVKPSLNKKEYSIKLSPEKKADLEKIAQEFGFKHGGKGSLSALLEAIADDELMLVQTPPSRRRSPGQDNNTDIDGDEYGDELLKKRKRNYLKNN
;
A
#
# COMPACT_ATOMS: atom_id res chain seq x y z
N MET A 1 49.13 26.01 -39.40
CA MET A 1 47.82 25.50 -38.94
C MET A 1 47.60 25.99 -37.52
N PRO A 2 46.55 26.77 -37.21
CA PRO A 2 46.33 27.22 -35.84
C PRO A 2 45.77 26.08 -34.99
N ASN A 3 46.44 25.82 -33.86
CA ASN A 3 46.13 24.77 -32.89
C ASN A 3 45.01 25.28 -31.95
N TYR A 4 43.77 24.91 -32.22
CA TYR A 4 42.63 25.20 -31.35
C TYR A 4 42.52 24.10 -30.29
N SER A 5 43.19 24.30 -29.15
CA SER A 5 42.84 23.53 -27.95
C SER A 5 41.63 24.22 -27.31
N PRO A 6 40.45 23.56 -27.22
CA PRO A 6 39.27 24.20 -26.64
C PRO A 6 39.52 24.49 -25.15
N ASN A 7 39.43 25.76 -24.76
CA ASN A 7 39.56 26.17 -23.38
C ASN A 7 38.36 25.67 -22.58
N THR A 8 38.57 24.62 -21.78
CA THR A 8 37.55 23.97 -20.96
C THR A 8 37.45 24.53 -19.53
N GLN A 9 38.24 25.56 -19.18
CA GLN A 9 38.28 26.09 -17.81
C GLN A 9 36.93 26.71 -17.38
N GLY A 10 36.23 27.43 -18.26
CA GLY A 10 34.92 28.03 -17.97
C GLY A 10 33.75 27.02 -17.87
N LEU A 11 33.94 25.78 -18.36
CA LEU A 11 32.92 24.71 -18.25
C LEU A 11 32.91 24.04 -16.86
N LYS A 12 33.93 24.26 -16.03
CA LYS A 12 33.96 23.77 -14.64
C LYS A 12 33.31 24.77 -13.68
N GLU A 13 33.45 26.07 -13.94
CA GLU A 13 32.99 27.14 -13.05
C GLU A 13 31.46 27.27 -12.99
N ASN A 14 30.75 26.86 -14.05
CA ASN A 14 29.27 26.92 -14.12
C ASN A 14 28.57 25.55 -13.97
N ARG A 15 29.28 24.50 -13.52
CA ARG A 15 28.56 23.30 -13.07
C ARG A 15 27.93 23.65 -11.74
N GLY A 16 26.68 24.14 -11.80
CA GLY A 16 25.86 24.39 -10.62
C GLY A 16 26.01 23.23 -9.67
N VAL A 17 26.70 23.48 -8.55
CA VAL A 17 26.84 22.52 -7.46
C VAL A 17 25.41 22.26 -7.02
N LYS A 18 24.88 21.09 -7.40
CA LYS A 18 23.55 20.67 -6.96
C LYS A 18 23.58 20.78 -5.44
N PRO A 19 22.72 21.62 -4.82
CA PRO A 19 22.71 21.72 -3.37
C PRO A 19 22.48 20.31 -2.84
N SER A 20 23.45 19.79 -2.10
CA SER A 20 23.28 18.51 -1.43
C SER A 20 22.22 18.75 -0.36
N LEU A 21 21.00 18.31 -0.61
CA LEU A 21 20.04 18.13 0.47
C LEU A 21 20.73 17.20 1.47
N ASN A 22 21.06 17.73 2.65
CA ASN A 22 21.61 16.97 3.78
C ASN A 22 20.53 15.98 4.27
N LYS A 23 20.26 14.94 3.48
CA LYS A 23 19.37 13.86 3.85
C LYS A 23 20.17 12.91 4.71
N LYS A 24 19.78 12.77 5.98
CA LYS A 24 20.30 11.71 6.85
C LYS A 24 19.73 10.40 6.33
N GLU A 25 20.60 9.53 5.84
CA GLU A 25 20.22 8.19 5.42
C GLU A 25 20.20 7.26 6.64
N TYR A 26 19.10 6.53 6.82
CA TYR A 26 18.96 5.53 7.87
C TYR A 26 18.81 4.15 7.23
N SER A 27 19.59 3.19 7.72
CA SER A 27 19.48 1.80 7.31
C SER A 27 18.74 1.01 8.38
N ILE A 28 17.61 0.40 8.01
CA ILE A 28 16.79 -0.41 8.91
C ILE A 28 16.77 -1.84 8.37
N LYS A 29 17.10 -2.81 9.23
CA LYS A 29 17.00 -4.24 8.90
C LYS A 29 15.59 -4.73 9.23
N LEU A 30 14.86 -5.15 8.20
CA LEU A 30 13.53 -5.74 8.30
C LEU A 30 13.56 -7.17 7.74
N SER A 31 12.70 -8.04 8.29
CA SER A 31 12.45 -9.32 7.62
C SER A 31 11.76 -9.09 6.26
N PRO A 32 11.96 -9.98 5.28
CA PRO A 32 11.36 -9.83 3.96
C PRO A 32 9.83 -9.70 4.00
N GLU A 33 9.17 -10.48 4.86
CA GLU A 33 7.72 -10.47 5.05
C GLU A 33 7.23 -9.11 5.56
N LYS A 34 7.81 -8.60 6.66
CA LYS A 34 7.43 -7.30 7.24
C LYS A 34 7.69 -6.15 6.27
N LYS A 35 8.77 -6.24 5.49
CA LYS A 35 9.07 -5.26 4.46
C LYS A 35 7.98 -5.25 3.38
N ALA A 36 7.57 -6.42 2.90
CA ALA A 36 6.52 -6.54 1.91
C ALA A 36 5.17 -6.00 2.42
N ASP A 37 4.82 -6.28 3.68
CA ASP A 37 3.61 -5.74 4.31
C ASP A 37 3.64 -4.21 4.36
N LEU A 38 4.76 -3.61 4.78
CA LEU A 38 4.93 -2.16 4.82
C LEU A 38 4.90 -1.50 3.44
N GLU A 39 5.51 -2.14 2.43
CA GLU A 39 5.43 -1.67 1.05
C GLU A 39 4.00 -1.73 0.51
N LYS A 40 3.25 -2.79 0.84
CA LYS A 40 1.83 -2.90 0.48
C LYS A 40 0.99 -1.80 1.12
N ILE A 41 1.16 -1.57 2.43
CA ILE A 41 0.48 -0.49 3.15
C ILE A 41 0.81 0.87 2.51
N ALA A 42 2.09 1.16 2.29
CA ALA A 42 2.51 2.41 1.63
C ALA A 42 1.81 2.59 0.26
N GLN A 43 1.70 1.51 -0.51
CA GLN A 43 1.01 1.52 -1.80
C GLN A 43 -0.49 1.79 -1.69
N GLU A 44 -1.17 1.21 -0.69
CA GLU A 44 -2.60 1.42 -0.41
C GLU A 44 -2.90 2.89 -0.06
N PHE A 45 -2.03 3.52 0.72
CA PHE A 45 -2.13 4.95 1.04
C PHE A 45 -1.61 5.88 -0.08
N GLY A 46 -1.14 5.32 -1.20
CA GLY A 46 -0.69 6.10 -2.36
C GLY A 46 0.77 6.58 -2.30
N PHE A 47 1.51 6.25 -1.25
CA PHE A 47 2.94 6.55 -1.13
C PHE A 47 3.78 5.62 -2.01
N LYS A 48 4.10 6.08 -3.22
CA LYS A 48 4.81 5.27 -4.22
C LYS A 48 6.13 5.90 -4.64
N HIS A 49 7.13 5.06 -4.87
CA HIS A 49 8.39 5.45 -5.49
C HIS A 49 8.81 4.37 -6.49
N GLY A 50 8.99 4.75 -7.77
CA GLY A 50 9.35 3.80 -8.83
C GLY A 50 8.33 2.68 -9.05
N GLY A 51 7.03 2.94 -8.80
CA GLY A 51 5.95 1.95 -8.98
C GLY A 51 5.75 0.98 -7.81
N LYS A 52 6.59 1.05 -6.76
CA LYS A 52 6.45 0.27 -5.52
C LYS A 52 6.09 1.19 -4.35
N GLY A 53 5.54 0.61 -3.28
CA GLY A 53 5.31 1.34 -2.04
C GLY A 53 6.61 1.90 -1.47
N SER A 54 6.59 3.17 -1.07
CA SER A 54 7.76 3.86 -0.52
C SER A 54 7.69 3.90 1.00
N LEU A 55 8.55 3.14 1.67
CA LEU A 55 8.66 3.21 3.14
C LEU A 55 9.09 4.59 3.63
N SER A 56 10.00 5.26 2.92
CA SER A 56 10.46 6.58 3.34
C SER A 56 9.33 7.61 3.34
N ALA A 57 8.51 7.64 2.28
CA ALA A 57 7.37 8.54 2.21
C ALA A 57 6.29 8.20 3.24
N LEU A 58 6.05 6.91 3.50
CA LEU A 58 5.14 6.48 4.56
C LEU A 58 5.63 6.95 5.94
N LEU A 59 6.92 6.81 6.24
CA LEU A 59 7.50 7.23 7.53
C LEU A 59 7.53 8.76 7.67
N GLU A 60 7.75 9.49 6.58
CA GLU A 60 7.71 10.94 6.53
C GLU A 60 6.29 11.46 6.83
N ALA A 61 5.26 10.86 6.21
CA ALA A 61 3.86 11.18 6.51
C ALA A 61 3.45 10.88 7.97
N ILE A 62 4.05 9.88 8.60
CA ILE A 62 3.87 9.62 10.04
C ILE A 62 4.58 10.70 10.88
N ALA A 63 5.77 11.13 10.47
CA ALA A 63 6.53 12.16 11.17
C ALA A 63 5.90 13.55 11.05
N ASP A 64 5.21 13.82 9.93
CA ASP A 64 4.50 15.07 9.66
C ASP A 64 3.07 15.08 10.24
N ASP A 65 2.71 14.07 11.05
CA ASP A 65 1.38 13.88 11.66
C ASP A 65 0.21 13.77 10.65
N GLU A 66 0.50 13.53 9.36
CA GLU A 66 -0.53 13.24 8.35
C GLU A 66 -1.14 11.84 8.54
N LEU A 67 -0.35 10.93 9.09
CA LEU A 67 -0.77 9.57 9.44
C LEU A 67 -0.54 9.27 10.92
N MET A 68 -1.58 8.76 11.57
CA MET A 68 -1.52 8.29 12.96
C MET A 68 -1.42 6.77 13.05
N LEU A 69 -0.52 6.29 13.90
CA LEU A 69 -0.40 4.87 14.24
C LEU A 69 -1.45 4.51 15.30
N VAL A 70 -2.39 3.65 14.94
CA VAL A 70 -3.35 3.05 15.86
C VAL A 70 -2.98 1.61 16.16
N GLN A 71 -3.18 1.18 17.40
CA GLN A 71 -3.02 -0.23 17.72
C GLN A 71 -4.02 -1.05 16.92
N THR A 72 -3.52 -2.10 16.28
CA THR A 72 -4.40 -3.04 15.61
C THR A 72 -5.30 -3.66 16.67
N PRO A 73 -6.64 -3.66 16.49
CA PRO A 73 -7.52 -4.33 17.43
C PRO A 73 -7.08 -5.80 17.56
N PRO A 74 -7.21 -6.38 18.77
CA PRO A 74 -6.79 -7.76 18.99
C PRO A 74 -7.49 -8.65 17.98
N SER A 75 -6.70 -9.43 17.24
CA SER A 75 -7.24 -10.34 16.23
C SER A 75 -8.29 -11.21 16.90
N ARG A 76 -9.56 -11.02 16.53
CA ARG A 76 -10.66 -11.82 17.06
C ARG A 76 -10.31 -13.25 16.70
N ARG A 77 -9.91 -14.06 17.68
CA ARG A 77 -9.74 -15.50 17.45
C ARG A 77 -11.10 -15.94 16.91
N ARG A 78 -11.14 -16.33 15.64
CA ARG A 78 -12.32 -16.99 15.09
C ARG A 78 -12.53 -18.19 15.99
N SER A 79 -13.59 -18.16 16.78
CA SER A 79 -14.01 -19.31 17.56
C SER A 79 -14.12 -20.48 16.57
N PRO A 80 -13.59 -21.67 16.87
CA PRO A 80 -13.87 -22.83 16.03
C PRO A 80 -15.39 -23.03 16.05
N GLY A 81 -16.07 -22.73 14.94
CA GLY A 81 -17.54 -22.69 14.84
C GLY A 81 -18.17 -21.32 14.56
N GLN A 82 -17.42 -20.31 14.10
CA GLN A 82 -17.99 -19.11 13.47
C GLN A 82 -17.79 -19.13 11.95
N ASP A 83 -18.43 -20.12 11.33
CA ASP A 83 -18.95 -20.09 9.98
C ASP A 83 -20.16 -19.16 9.93
N ASN A 84 -19.94 -17.86 9.67
CA ASN A 84 -21.02 -16.99 9.26
C ASN A 84 -20.59 -16.25 7.99
N ASN A 85 -20.80 -16.93 6.87
CA ASN A 85 -21.51 -16.42 5.70
C ASN A 85 -21.48 -14.90 5.54
N THR A 86 -20.46 -14.39 4.88
CA THR A 86 -20.56 -13.26 3.93
C THR A 86 -19.42 -13.33 2.89
N ASP A 87 -19.09 -14.54 2.44
CA ASP A 87 -18.55 -14.68 1.09
C ASP A 87 -19.76 -14.87 0.19
N ILE A 88 -20.11 -13.81 -0.54
CA ILE A 88 -21.07 -13.83 -1.63
C ILE A 88 -20.38 -14.58 -2.77
N ASP A 89 -20.30 -15.91 -2.63
CA ASP A 89 -20.07 -16.82 -3.74
C ASP A 89 -21.45 -17.42 -4.05
N GLY A 90 -22.02 -16.93 -5.15
CA GLY A 90 -23.36 -17.29 -5.55
C GLY A 90 -23.39 -18.66 -6.21
N ASP A 91 -23.90 -19.65 -5.51
CA ASP A 91 -24.58 -20.80 -6.10
C ASP A 91 -25.26 -21.68 -5.03
N GLU A 92 -26.47 -22.11 -5.38
CA GLU A 92 -27.21 -23.28 -4.85
C GLU A 92 -28.17 -23.12 -3.65
N TYR A 93 -27.95 -22.28 -2.63
CA TYR A 93 -28.88 -22.23 -1.47
C TYR A 93 -30.05 -21.21 -1.55
N GLY A 94 -30.02 -20.26 -2.49
CA GLY A 94 -31.06 -19.22 -2.64
C GLY A 94 -32.36 -19.73 -3.27
N ASP A 95 -32.26 -20.75 -4.14
CA ASP A 95 -33.38 -21.23 -4.95
C ASP A 95 -34.39 -22.07 -4.15
N GLU A 96 -33.94 -22.82 -3.14
CA GLU A 96 -34.84 -23.60 -2.29
C GLU A 96 -35.74 -22.72 -1.42
N LEU A 97 -35.19 -21.62 -0.89
CA LEU A 97 -35.95 -20.65 -0.08
C LEU A 97 -36.97 -19.89 -0.92
N LEU A 98 -36.63 -19.54 -2.17
CA LEU A 98 -37.58 -18.95 -3.11
C LEU A 98 -38.69 -19.94 -3.51
N LYS A 99 -38.37 -21.22 -3.75
CA LYS A 99 -39.35 -22.28 -4.05
C LYS A 99 -40.28 -22.56 -2.86
N LYS A 100 -39.78 -22.51 -1.63
CA LYS A 100 -40.63 -22.68 -0.41
C LYS A 100 -41.57 -21.49 -0.24
N ARG A 101 -41.11 -20.27 -0.45
CA ARG A 101 -41.96 -19.06 -0.41
C ARG A 101 -43.06 -19.09 -1.47
N LYS A 102 -42.74 -19.44 -2.73
CA LYS A 102 -43.76 -19.52 -3.79
C LYS A 102 -44.82 -20.61 -3.55
N ARG A 103 -44.44 -21.75 -2.95
CA ARG A 103 -45.42 -22.82 -2.61
C ARG A 103 -46.43 -22.41 -1.55
N ASN A 104 -46.06 -21.54 -0.60
CA ASN A 104 -46.97 -21.10 0.45
C ASN A 104 -47.99 -20.06 -0.01
N TYR A 105 -47.71 -19.30 -1.08
CA TYR A 105 -48.68 -18.35 -1.64
C TYR A 105 -49.79 -19.02 -2.45
N LEU A 106 -49.55 -20.20 -3.04
CA LEU A 106 -50.59 -20.93 -3.78
C LEU A 106 -51.51 -21.80 -2.91
N LYS A 107 -51.16 -22.02 -1.64
CA LYS A 107 -51.99 -22.82 -0.71
C LYS A 107 -53.05 -22.01 0.03
N ASN A 108 -52.99 -20.67 -0.06
CA ASN A 108 -53.83 -19.75 0.70
C ASN A 108 -54.77 -18.91 -0.18
N ASN A 109 -54.97 -19.29 -1.45
CA ASN A 109 -56.00 -18.73 -2.33
C ASN A 109 -57.03 -19.82 -2.67
#